data_AF-A0A948FMF8-F1
#
_entry.id   AF-A0A948FMF8-F1
#
_cell.length_a   1.000
_cell.length_b   1.000
_cell.length_c   1.000
_cell.angle_alpha   90.00
_cell.angle_beta   90.00
_cell.angle_gamma   90.00
#
_symmetry.space_group_name_H-M   'P 1'
#
loop_
_entity.id
_entity.type
_entity.pdbx_description
1 polymer ?
#
loop_
_entity_poly.entity_id
_entity_poly.type
_entity_poly.pdbx_seq_one_letter_code
_entity_poly.pdbx_strand_id
1 'polypeptide(L)' 'MIKRARKYGLGITTISQDIEDFVRSKYGKPIISNSAMNILLKQSTTSIRSLSTLIGLSDAEKNRLVSAGIGE' A
#
# COMPACT_ATOMS: atom_id res chain seq x y z
N MET A 1 6.42 10.45 12.25
CA MET A 1 6.32 11.68 11.42
C MET A 1 4.93 11.83 10.81
N ILE A 2 4.40 10.81 10.11
CA ILE A 2 3.10 10.88 9.40
C ILE A 2 1.91 11.29 10.26
N LYS A 3 1.77 10.76 11.48
CA LYS A 3 0.68 11.16 12.40
C LYS A 3 0.71 12.65 12.75
N ARG A 4 1.88 13.29 12.75
CA ARG A 4 2.02 14.73 13.04
C ARG A 4 1.85 15.58 11.79
N ALA A 5 2.19 15.06 10.60
CA ALA A 5 2.09 15.80 9.34
C ALA A 5 0.68 16.30 9.05
N ARG A 6 -0.36 15.50 9.36
CA ARG A 6 -1.76 15.92 9.26
C ARG A 6 -2.08 17.19 10.06
N LYS A 7 -1.48 17.38 11.24
CA LYS A 7 -1.70 18.58 12.08
C LYS A 7 -1.18 19.85 11.42
N TYR A 8 -0.17 19.73 10.55
CA TYR A 8 0.48 20.86 9.90
C TYR A 8 0.04 21.03 8.43
N GLY A 9 -1.01 20.35 7.98
CA GLY A 9 -1.46 20.40 6.59
C GLY A 9 -0.47 19.81 5.58
N LEU A 10 0.49 19.00 6.03
CA LEU A 10 1.52 18.41 5.17
C LEU A 10 1.01 17.11 4.54
N GLY A 11 1.12 17.02 3.22
CA GLY A 11 0.93 15.77 2.46
C GLY A 11 2.21 14.93 2.49
N ILE A 12 2.08 13.64 2.82
CA ILE A 12 3.19 12.69 2.71
C ILE A 12 2.78 11.60 1.74
N THR A 13 3.54 11.49 0.66
CA THR A 13 3.41 10.42 -0.32
C THR A 13 4.59 9.48 -0.17
N THR A 14 4.32 8.20 0.05
CA THR A 14 5.35 7.17 0.12
C THR A 14 5.20 6.26 -1.09
N ILE A 15 6.29 6.11 -1.86
CA ILE A 15 6.32 5.29 -3.07
C ILE A 15 7.33 4.17 -2.81
N SER A 16 6.88 2.92 -2.89
CA SER A 16 7.74 1.73 -2.76
C SER A 16 7.36 0.71 -3.82
N GLN A 17 8.36 0.00 -4.34
CA GLN A 17 8.18 -1.15 -5.24
C GLN A 17 8.17 -2.47 -4.49
N ASP A 18 8.79 -2.52 -3.30
CA ASP A 18 8.76 -3.67 -2.42
C ASP A 18 7.75 -3.42 -1.30
N ILE A 19 6.63 -4.12 -1.37
CA ILE A 19 5.58 -4.05 -0.36
C ILE A 19 5.87 -4.98 0.81
N GLU A 20 6.59 -6.08 0.58
CA GLU A 20 6.83 -7.07 1.63
C GLU A 20 7.77 -6.51 2.68
N ASP A 21 8.84 -5.83 2.27
CA ASP A 21 9.71 -5.10 3.19
C ASP A 21 8.98 -3.94 3.87
N PHE A 22 8.12 -3.24 3.12
CA PHE A 22 7.33 -2.14 3.67
C PHE A 22 6.37 -2.61 4.78
N VAL A 23 5.69 -3.74 4.57
CA VAL A 23 4.77 -4.34 5.55
C VAL A 23 5.51 -4.90 6.77
N ARG A 24 6.71 -5.46 6.58
CA ARG A 24 7.56 -5.96 7.67
C ARG A 24 8.21 -4.83 8.48
N SER A 25 8.39 -3.66 7.89
CA SER A 25 8.93 -2.50 8.58
C SER A 25 8.03 -2.01 9.72
N LYS A 26 8.64 -1.64 10.86
CA LYS A 26 7.94 -1.05 12.02
C LYS A 26 7.12 0.18 11.65
N TYR A 27 7.49 0.88 10.58
CA TYR A 27 6.85 2.12 10.18
C TYR A 27 5.77 1.92 9.12
N GLY A 28 5.86 0.90 8.26
CA GLY A 28 4.99 0.78 7.07
C GLY A 28 3.52 0.51 7.38
N LYS A 29 3.23 -0.35 8.37
CA LYS A 29 1.85 -0.56 8.88
C LYS A 29 1.17 0.76 9.28
N PRO A 30 1.78 1.61 10.14
CA PRO A 30 1.26 2.94 10.43
C PRO A 30 1.08 3.85 9.22
N ILE A 31 1.91 3.76 8.18
CA ILE A 31 1.76 4.59 6.97
C ILE A 31 0.46 4.21 6.26
N ILE A 32 0.30 2.95 5.87
CA ILE A 32 -0.87 2.46 5.13
C ILE A 32 -2.17 2.71 5.90
N SER A 33 -2.17 2.45 7.21
CA SER A 33 -3.36 2.64 8.05
C SER A 33 -3.75 4.11 8.25
N ASN A 34 -2.81 5.07 8.14
CA ASN A 34 -3.10 6.50 8.33
C ASN A 34 -3.19 7.28 7.01
N SER A 35 -2.81 6.66 5.90
CA SER A 35 -3.00 7.17 4.55
C SER A 35 -4.49 7.30 4.25
N ALA A 36 -4.91 8.51 3.86
CA ALA A 36 -6.30 8.76 3.43
C ALA A 36 -6.59 8.17 2.04
N MET A 37 -5.56 8.01 1.23
CA MET A 37 -5.63 7.48 -0.13
C MET A 37 -4.47 6.51 -0.32
N ASN A 38 -4.78 5.34 -0.87
CA ASN A 38 -3.80 4.34 -1.25
C ASN A 38 -3.95 4.07 -2.75
N ILE A 39 -2.88 4.24 -3.50
CA ILE A 39 -2.85 3.91 -4.94
C ILE A 39 -2.02 2.65 -5.06
N LEU A 40 -2.63 1.60 -5.62
CA LEU A 40 -2.00 0.31 -5.87
C LEU A 40 -1.94 0.11 -7.37
N LEU A 41 -0.73 0.07 -7.90
CA LEU A 41 -0.48 -0.30 -9.29
C LEU A 41 -0.28 -1.81 -9.39
N LYS A 42 -0.02 -2.31 -10.60
CA LYS A 42 0.29 -3.73 -10.84
C LYS A 42 1.24 -4.32 -9.81
N GLN A 43 0.86 -5.45 -9.22
CA GLN A 43 1.65 -6.16 -8.22
C GLN A 43 2.04 -7.57 -8.69
N SER A 44 3.16 -8.06 -8.15
CA SER A 44 3.53 -9.48 -8.29
C SER A 44 2.60 -10.36 -7.45
N THR A 45 2.41 -11.60 -7.87
CA THR A 45 1.58 -12.60 -7.17
C THR A 45 2.12 -12.95 -5.78
N THR A 46 3.43 -12.80 -5.56
CA THR A 46 4.08 -13.04 -4.27
C THR A 46 3.82 -11.89 -3.28
N SER A 47 3.96 -10.64 -3.73
CA SER A 47 3.83 -9.46 -2.86
C SER A 47 2.36 -9.11 -2.53
N ILE A 48 1.41 -9.45 -3.40
CA ILE A 48 -0.01 -9.08 -3.20
C ILE A 48 -0.68 -9.83 -2.05
N ARG A 49 -0.19 -11.02 -1.70
CA ARG A 49 -0.76 -11.83 -0.60
C ARG A 49 -0.62 -11.10 0.73
N SER A 50 0.58 -10.62 1.03
CA SER A 50 0.88 -9.89 2.27
C SER A 50 0.14 -8.55 2.33
N LEU A 51 -0.01 -7.89 1.19
CA LEU A 51 -0.74 -6.63 1.07
C LEU A 51 -2.24 -6.82 1.33
N SER A 52 -2.88 -7.80 0.69
CA SER A 52 -4.32 -8.01 0.80
C SER A 52 -4.77 -8.27 2.23
N THR A 53 -4.02 -9.05 3.01
CA THR A 53 -4.36 -9.29 4.42
C THR A 53 -4.32 -7.99 5.24
N LEU A 54 -3.49 -7.03 4.84
CA LEU A 54 -3.25 -5.80 5.58
C LEU A 54 -4.28 -4.70 5.28
N ILE A 55 -4.77 -4.63 4.05
CA ILE A 55 -5.80 -3.66 3.62
C ILE A 55 -7.19 -4.28 3.45
N GLY A 56 -7.32 -5.59 3.55
CA GLY A 56 -8.60 -6.30 3.42
C GLY A 56 -9.11 -6.45 1.98
N LEU A 57 -8.21 -6.59 1.00
CA LEU A 57 -8.62 -6.74 -0.41
C LEU A 57 -9.34 -8.07 -0.63
N SER A 58 -10.44 -8.03 -1.38
CA SER A 58 -11.14 -9.21 -1.89
C SER A 58 -10.32 -9.96 -2.93
N ASP A 59 -10.66 -11.23 -3.19
CA ASP A 59 -9.96 -12.03 -4.20
C ASP A 59 -10.14 -11.48 -5.62
N ALA A 60 -11.26 -10.82 -5.90
CA ALA A 60 -11.49 -10.13 -7.17
C ALA A 60 -10.53 -8.94 -7.36
N GLU A 61 -10.32 -8.13 -6.31
CA GLU A 61 -9.40 -7.00 -6.35
C GLU A 61 -7.94 -7.45 -6.47
N LYS A 62 -7.56 -8.54 -5.78
CA LYS A 62 -6.23 -9.16 -5.96
C LYS A 62 -5.99 -9.54 -7.40
N ASN A 63 -6.94 -10.26 -8.00
CA ASN A 63 -6.82 -10.75 -9.37
C ASN A 63 -6.72 -9.58 -10.34
N ARG A 64 -7.51 -8.51 -10.12
CA ARG A 64 -7.44 -7.27 -10.91
C ARG A 64 -6.07 -6.59 -10.82
N LEU A 65 -5.44 -6.56 -9.65
CA LEU A 65 -4.10 -5.97 -9.47
C LEU A 65 -2.97 -6.81 -10.09
N VAL A 66 -3.12 -8.13 -10.15
CA VAL A 66 -2.15 -9.01 -10.82
C VAL A 66 -2.30 -8.93 -12.34
N SER A 67 -3.54 -8.84 -12.84
CA SER A 67 -3.84 -8.76 -14.28
C SER A 67 -3.74 -7.35 -14.86
N ALA A 68 -3.56 -6.32 -14.02
CA ALA A 68 -3.45 -4.93 -14.45
C ALA A 68 -2.31 -4.71 -15.46
N GLY A 69 -2.53 -3.79 -16.41
CA GLY A 69 -1.48 -3.27 -17.27
C GLY A 69 -0.39 -2.53 -16.48
N ILE A 70 0.77 -2.34 -17.09
CA ILE A 70 1.79 -1.45 -16.51
C ILE A 70 1.25 -0.02 -16.64
N GLY A 71 0.95 0.63 -15.51
CA GLY A 71 0.44 2.00 -15.49
C GLY A 71 -1.07 2.15 -15.36
N GLU A 72 -1.80 1.05 -15.12
CA GLU A 72 -3.24 1.05 -14.78
C GLU A 72 -3.51 0.94 -13.27
#